data_AF-A0A9D9PGK0-F1
#
_entry.id   AF-A0A9D9PGK0-F1
#
_cell.length_a   1.000
_cell.length_b   1.000
_cell.length_c   1.000
_cell.angle_alpha   90.00
_cell.angle_beta   90.00
_cell.angle_gamma   90.00
#
_symmetry.space_group_name_H-M   'P 1'
#
loop_
_entity.id
_entity.type
_entity.pdbx_description
1 polymer ?
#
loop_
_entity_poly.entity_id
_entity_poly.type
_entity_poly.pdbx_seq_one_letter_code
_entity_poly.pdbx_strand_id
1 'polypeptide(L)'
;METIVVDIEIDWVVVEDMNILNQCKEKITYTHLRHFCSKSDLLPTLDIRIFNEFAIITSEHIYYAIAKDLRHTHIRALVRNYPSKQNLSDFLKQPYVRLVDWKLLLEESHEEFISYMWFVFFFETALNTEQKIIFEKEIVGFFERVEMPRGIEVPLDRIKDLNYPYSQRCAEFQAYLPIPLGGERWIYDSMAKLLNFHKNHVPIVSFQGVPIRNILPGIDSE
;
A
#
# COMPACT_ATOMS: atom_id res chain seq x y z
N MET A 1 20.77 -5.42 -13.04
CA MET A 1 19.64 -5.71 -13.96
C MET A 1 18.82 -4.43 -14.04
N GLU A 2 18.41 -3.98 -15.23
CA GLU A 2 17.63 -2.74 -15.35
C GLU A 2 16.19 -2.98 -14.85
N THR A 3 15.75 -2.18 -13.89
CA THR A 3 14.37 -2.21 -13.39
C THR A 3 13.45 -1.59 -14.43
N ILE A 4 12.48 -2.36 -14.91
CA ILE A 4 11.49 -1.89 -15.88
C ILE A 4 10.14 -1.79 -15.17
N VAL A 5 9.63 -0.57 -15.09
CA VAL A 5 8.33 -0.24 -14.50
C VAL A 5 7.39 0.18 -15.62
N VAL A 6 6.18 -0.33 -15.60
CA VAL A 6 5.15 -0.02 -16.59
C VAL A 6 3.82 0.23 -15.90
N ASP A 7 3.00 1.11 -16.48
CA ASP A 7 1.58 1.14 -16.20
C ASP A 7 0.87 0.42 -17.36
N ILE A 8 0.00 -0.54 -17.03
CA ILE A 8 -0.67 -1.39 -18.02
C ILE A 8 -2.18 -1.32 -17.80
N GLU A 9 -2.96 -1.24 -18.88
CA GLU A 9 -4.41 -1.42 -18.79
C GLU A 9 -4.75 -2.80 -18.20
N ILE A 10 -5.56 -2.81 -17.15
CA ILE A 10 -5.76 -4.01 -16.31
C ILE A 10 -6.39 -5.19 -17.08
N ASP A 11 -7.12 -4.93 -18.17
CA ASP A 11 -7.77 -5.94 -18.99
C ASP A 11 -6.79 -6.73 -19.87
N TRP A 12 -5.57 -6.22 -20.06
CA TRP A 12 -4.50 -6.88 -20.82
C TRP A 12 -3.52 -7.67 -19.96
N VAL A 13 -3.79 -7.72 -18.66
CA VAL A 13 -3.02 -8.49 -17.69
C VAL A 13 -3.74 -9.81 -17.39
N VAL A 14 -3.03 -10.90 -17.61
CA VAL A 14 -3.53 -12.28 -17.50
C VAL A 14 -3.10 -12.91 -16.18
N VAL A 15 -3.96 -13.77 -15.65
CA VAL A 15 -3.67 -14.60 -14.49
C VAL A 15 -3.66 -16.06 -14.94
N GLU A 16 -2.60 -16.80 -14.61
CA GLU A 16 -2.41 -18.18 -15.08
C GLU A 16 -3.45 -19.14 -14.53
N ASP A 17 -3.88 -18.94 -13.28
CA ASP A 17 -4.89 -19.75 -12.62
C ASP A 17 -5.93 -18.85 -11.94
N MET A 18 -7.15 -18.86 -12.49
CA MET A 18 -8.27 -18.10 -11.95
C MET A 18 -8.67 -18.54 -10.54
N ASN A 19 -8.33 -19.76 -10.11
CA ASN A 19 -8.59 -20.22 -8.75
C ASN A 19 -7.79 -19.40 -7.72
N ILE A 20 -6.61 -18.90 -8.09
CA ILE A 20 -5.80 -18.03 -7.22
C ILE A 20 -6.58 -16.77 -6.87
N LEU A 21 -7.31 -16.17 -7.82
CA LEU A 21 -8.11 -14.97 -7.57
C LEU A 21 -9.29 -15.25 -6.65
N ASN A 22 -9.97 -16.39 -6.84
CA ASN A 22 -11.09 -16.77 -5.97
C ASN A 22 -10.61 -17.02 -4.54
N GLN A 23 -9.49 -17.72 -4.37
CA GLN A 23 -8.87 -17.95 -3.06
C GLN A 23 -8.42 -16.65 -2.38
N CYS A 24 -7.97 -15.65 -3.14
CA CYS A 24 -7.66 -14.33 -2.58
C CYS A 24 -8.91 -13.69 -1.98
N LYS A 25 -10.05 -13.74 -2.67
CA LYS A 25 -11.31 -13.09 -2.27
C LYS A 25 -11.97 -13.71 -1.05
N GLU A 26 -11.75 -14.99 -0.78
CA GLU A 26 -12.32 -15.70 0.37
C GLU A 26 -11.69 -15.31 1.72
N LYS A 27 -10.54 -14.62 1.71
CA LYS A 27 -9.82 -14.24 2.95
C LYS A 27 -10.40 -12.97 3.55
N ILE A 28 -10.56 -12.92 4.88
CA ILE A 28 -10.94 -11.70 5.61
C ILE A 28 -10.00 -10.53 5.27
N THR A 29 -8.70 -10.82 5.11
CA THR A 29 -7.68 -9.86 4.70
C THR A 29 -8.00 -9.17 3.37
N TYR A 30 -8.72 -9.82 2.45
CA TYR A 30 -9.14 -9.21 1.19
C TYR A 30 -10.06 -8.02 1.42
N THR A 31 -11.07 -8.16 2.27
CA THR A 31 -12.03 -7.08 2.56
C THR A 31 -11.32 -5.89 3.19
N HIS A 32 -10.41 -6.16 4.14
CA HIS A 32 -9.66 -5.11 4.84
C HIS A 32 -8.68 -4.39 3.90
N LEU A 33 -7.94 -5.15 3.08
CA LEU A 33 -7.02 -4.58 2.07
C LEU A 33 -7.79 -3.82 0.99
N ARG A 34 -8.92 -4.34 0.50
CA ARG A 34 -9.76 -3.65 -0.48
C ARG A 34 -10.25 -2.31 0.07
N HIS A 35 -10.68 -2.27 1.34
CA HIS A 35 -11.09 -1.02 1.99
C HIS A 35 -9.91 -0.04 2.08
N PHE A 36 -8.74 -0.47 2.54
CA PHE A 36 -7.54 0.37 2.57
C PHE A 36 -7.16 0.89 1.18
N CYS A 37 -7.11 0.01 0.18
CA CYS A 37 -6.83 0.35 -1.21
C CYS A 37 -7.85 1.32 -1.81
N SER A 38 -9.10 1.33 -1.34
CA SER A 38 -10.10 2.32 -1.79
C SER A 38 -9.78 3.76 -1.35
N LYS A 39 -8.80 3.93 -0.46
CA LYS A 39 -8.33 5.23 0.03
C LYS A 39 -7.14 5.79 -0.76
N SER A 40 -6.64 5.05 -1.74
CA SER A 40 -5.47 5.44 -2.53
C SER A 40 -5.76 5.31 -4.02
N ASP A 41 -5.31 6.29 -4.80
CA ASP A 41 -5.43 6.24 -6.27
C ASP A 41 -4.45 5.24 -6.88
N LEU A 42 -3.33 4.97 -6.19
CA LEU A 42 -2.29 4.06 -6.64
C LEU A 42 -2.22 2.83 -5.75
N LEU A 43 -2.43 1.67 -6.36
CA LEU A 43 -2.28 0.38 -5.70
C LEU A 43 -0.81 -0.07 -5.73
N PRO A 44 -0.44 -1.04 -4.87
CA PRO A 44 0.87 -1.66 -4.90
C PRO A 44 1.24 -2.14 -6.29
N THR A 45 2.49 -1.90 -6.65
CA THR A 45 3.06 -2.44 -7.88
C THR A 45 3.01 -3.96 -7.85
N LEU A 46 2.56 -4.56 -8.94
CA LEU A 46 2.55 -6.01 -9.13
C LEU A 46 3.87 -6.47 -9.76
N ASP A 47 4.24 -7.73 -9.58
CA ASP A 47 5.24 -8.33 -10.46
C ASP A 47 4.56 -9.05 -11.61
N ILE A 48 5.09 -8.84 -12.82
CA ILE A 48 4.67 -9.53 -14.02
C ILE A 48 5.85 -10.20 -14.73
N ARG A 49 5.52 -11.25 -15.49
CA ARG A 49 6.35 -11.77 -16.56
C ARG A 49 5.71 -11.48 -17.92
N ILE A 50 6.53 -11.28 -18.93
CA ILE A 50 6.09 -11.15 -20.32
C ILE A 50 6.15 -12.52 -20.96
N PHE A 51 5.09 -12.93 -21.64
CA PHE A 51 5.10 -14.09 -22.52
C PHE A 51 4.47 -13.70 -23.86
N ASN A 52 5.26 -13.75 -24.92
CA ASN A 52 4.94 -13.10 -26.20
C ASN A 52 4.70 -11.60 -26.01
N GLU A 53 3.43 -11.16 -26.09
CA GLU A 53 2.97 -9.78 -25.94
C GLU A 53 2.02 -9.61 -24.73
N PHE A 54 1.82 -10.66 -23.94
CA PHE A 54 0.95 -10.65 -22.78
C PHE A 54 1.74 -10.43 -21.49
N ALA A 55 1.17 -9.61 -20.61
CA ALA A 55 1.62 -9.50 -19.23
C ALA A 55 0.91 -10.55 -18.39
N ILE A 56 1.68 -11.38 -17.69
CA ILE A 56 1.16 -12.41 -16.79
C ILE A 56 1.60 -12.08 -15.37
N ILE A 57 0.65 -12.07 -14.44
CA ILE A 57 0.93 -11.79 -13.02
C ILE A 57 1.71 -12.95 -12.41
N THR A 58 2.79 -12.63 -11.69
CA THR A 58 3.62 -13.62 -11.01
C THR A 58 3.55 -13.50 -9.49
N SER A 59 3.23 -12.33 -8.96
CA SER A 59 3.08 -12.09 -7.51
C SER A 59 1.95 -11.09 -7.26
N GLU A 60 1.55 -10.93 -5.99
CA GLU A 60 0.60 -9.88 -5.60
C GLU A 60 -0.79 -9.96 -6.26
N HIS A 61 -1.24 -11.17 -6.60
CA HIS A 61 -2.55 -11.46 -7.20
C HIS A 61 -3.74 -10.83 -6.44
N ILE A 62 -3.61 -10.64 -5.12
CA ILE A 62 -4.63 -9.99 -4.30
C ILE A 62 -4.86 -8.53 -4.71
N TYR A 63 -3.80 -7.78 -5.02
CA TYR A 63 -3.90 -6.38 -5.42
C TYR A 63 -4.44 -6.24 -6.85
N TYR A 64 -4.16 -7.20 -7.74
CA TYR A 64 -4.86 -7.28 -9.03
C TYR A 64 -6.37 -7.50 -8.86
N ALA A 65 -6.75 -8.46 -8.01
CA ALA A 65 -8.16 -8.71 -7.74
C ALA A 65 -8.86 -7.49 -7.11
N ILE A 66 -8.17 -6.77 -6.22
CA ILE A 66 -8.66 -5.51 -5.64
C ILE A 66 -8.80 -4.43 -6.71
N ALA A 67 -7.79 -4.26 -7.58
CA ALA A 67 -7.80 -3.28 -8.66
C ALA A 67 -9.00 -3.46 -9.60
N LYS A 68 -9.30 -4.71 -9.97
CA LYS A 68 -10.52 -5.06 -10.73
C LYS A 68 -11.80 -4.69 -9.98
N ASP A 69 -11.91 -5.06 -8.70
CA ASP A 69 -13.11 -4.82 -7.89
C ASP A 69 -13.33 -3.33 -7.54
N LEU A 70 -12.26 -2.52 -7.59
CA LEU A 70 -12.29 -1.07 -7.47
C LEU A 70 -12.37 -0.36 -8.84
N ARG A 71 -12.41 -1.12 -9.95
CA ARG A 71 -12.52 -0.62 -11.33
C ARG A 71 -11.38 0.33 -11.74
N HIS A 72 -10.17 0.08 -11.26
CA HIS A 72 -8.99 0.74 -11.83
C HIS A 72 -8.85 0.35 -13.29
N THR A 73 -8.59 1.32 -14.16
CA THR A 73 -8.35 1.08 -15.58
C THR A 73 -6.91 0.65 -15.83
N HIS A 74 -5.97 1.08 -14.99
CA HIS A 74 -4.55 0.80 -15.11
C HIS A 74 -3.97 0.27 -13.80
N ILE A 75 -2.90 -0.50 -13.91
CA ILE A 75 -2.11 -1.00 -12.78
C ILE A 75 -0.63 -0.79 -13.05
N ARG A 76 0.11 -0.43 -12.00
CA ARG A 76 1.57 -0.37 -12.05
C ARG A 76 2.16 -1.77 -11.89
N ALA A 77 3.15 -2.11 -12.70
CA ALA A 77 3.81 -3.40 -12.66
C ALA A 77 5.33 -3.29 -12.86
N LEU A 78 6.04 -4.22 -12.22
CA LEU A 78 7.46 -4.50 -12.41
C LEU A 78 7.62 -5.68 -13.34
N VAL A 79 8.35 -5.48 -14.43
CA VAL A 79 8.67 -6.57 -15.35
C VAL A 79 9.84 -7.37 -14.78
N ARG A 80 9.57 -8.55 -14.25
CA ARG A 80 10.59 -9.42 -13.62
C ARG A 80 11.24 -10.39 -14.60
N ASN A 81 10.50 -10.84 -15.61
CA ASN A 81 10.99 -11.83 -16.56
C ASN A 81 10.43 -11.57 -17.96
N TYR A 82 11.28 -11.70 -18.98
CA TYR A 82 10.93 -11.63 -20.39
C TYR A 82 11.86 -12.56 -21.21
N PRO A 83 11.36 -13.29 -22.21
CA PRO A 83 12.15 -14.30 -22.94
C PRO A 83 13.31 -13.71 -23.76
N SER A 84 13.15 -12.48 -24.27
CA SER A 84 14.16 -11.81 -25.09
C SER A 84 13.97 -10.30 -25.07
N LYS A 85 15.00 -9.54 -25.45
CA LYS A 85 14.90 -8.07 -25.63
C LYS A 85 13.87 -7.68 -26.69
N GLN A 86 13.69 -8.53 -27.71
CA GLN A 86 12.70 -8.29 -28.76
C GLN A 86 11.27 -8.38 -28.19
N ASN A 87 10.97 -9.43 -27.41
CA ASN A 87 9.68 -9.58 -26.73
C ASN A 87 9.37 -8.38 -25.83
N LEU A 88 10.36 -7.94 -25.05
CA LEU A 88 10.22 -6.74 -24.23
C LEU A 88 9.94 -5.50 -25.09
N SER A 89 10.69 -5.28 -26.17
CA SER A 89 10.48 -4.14 -27.06
C SER A 89 9.09 -4.15 -27.69
N ASP A 90 8.60 -5.30 -28.11
CA ASP A 90 7.29 -5.43 -28.75
C ASP A 90 6.15 -5.28 -27.75
N PHE A 91 6.32 -5.79 -26.52
CA PHE A 91 5.42 -5.51 -25.41
C PHE A 91 5.34 -4.01 -25.06
N LEU A 92 6.48 -3.31 -25.02
CA LEU A 92 6.52 -1.88 -24.69
C LEU A 92 5.95 -0.96 -25.79
N LYS A 93 5.77 -1.46 -27.02
CA LYS A 93 5.12 -0.72 -28.11
C LYS A 93 3.59 -0.83 -28.08
N GLN A 94 3.05 -1.69 -27.24
CA GLN A 94 1.61 -1.91 -27.17
C GLN A 94 0.91 -0.65 -26.65
N PRO A 95 -0.25 -0.25 -27.22
CA PRO A 95 -0.92 0.99 -26.84
C PRO A 95 -1.46 0.98 -25.40
N TYR A 96 -1.67 -0.21 -24.83
CA TYR A 96 -2.14 -0.44 -23.47
C TYR A 96 -1.00 -0.54 -22.43
N VAL A 97 0.26 -0.31 -22.86
CA VAL A 97 1.45 -0.33 -22.00
C VAL A 97 2.12 1.04 -22.06
N ARG A 98 2.31 1.66 -20.90
CA ARG A 98 3.09 2.88 -20.75
C ARG A 98 4.36 2.58 -19.97
N LEU A 99 5.52 2.79 -20.58
CA LEU A 99 6.79 2.78 -19.86
C LEU A 99 6.81 3.92 -18.85
N VAL A 100 7.16 3.59 -17.61
CA VAL A 100 7.26 4.55 -16.52
C VAL A 100 8.73 4.82 -16.28
N ASP A 101 9.13 6.09 -16.32
CA ASP A 101 10.48 6.48 -15.95
C ASP A 101 10.65 6.33 -14.43
N TRP A 102 11.25 5.21 -14.07
CA TRP A 102 11.50 4.86 -12.68
C TRP A 102 12.39 5.87 -11.95
N LYS A 103 13.38 6.44 -12.65
CA LYS A 103 14.30 7.40 -12.03
C LYS A 103 13.59 8.72 -11.76
N LEU A 104 12.76 9.17 -12.70
CA LEU A 104 11.93 10.34 -12.50
C LEU A 104 10.95 10.15 -11.34
N LEU A 105 10.28 8.99 -11.25
CA LEU A 105 9.41 8.69 -10.11
C LEU A 105 10.15 8.68 -8.78
N LEU A 106 11.37 8.13 -8.77
CA LEU A 106 12.22 8.19 -7.59
C LEU A 106 12.51 9.64 -7.21
N GLU A 107 12.99 10.46 -8.16
CA GLU A 107 13.31 11.87 -7.94
C GLU A 107 12.09 12.68 -7.46
N GLU A 108 10.92 12.52 -8.08
CA GLU A 108 9.66 13.14 -7.65
C GLU A 108 9.23 12.65 -6.25
N SER A 109 9.39 11.36 -5.95
CA SER A 109 9.10 10.81 -4.62
C SER A 109 10.13 11.22 -3.56
N HIS A 110 11.34 11.58 -3.98
CA HIS A 110 12.38 12.10 -3.10
C HIS A 110 12.14 13.57 -2.74
N GLU A 111 11.42 14.34 -3.55
CA GLU A 111 11.11 15.74 -3.21
C GLU A 111 10.08 15.86 -2.07
N GLU A 112 9.19 14.88 -1.90
CA GLU A 112 8.21 14.83 -0.81
C GLU A 112 8.62 13.84 0.29
N PHE A 113 9.60 14.21 1.11
CA PHE A 113 10.04 13.38 2.25
C PHE A 113 8.96 13.12 3.31
N ILE A 114 7.81 13.81 3.26
CA ILE A 114 6.79 13.81 4.31
C ILE A 114 5.41 14.01 3.67
N SER A 115 4.45 13.17 4.01
CA SER A 115 3.10 13.22 3.44
C SER A 115 2.04 12.71 4.42
N TYR A 116 0.77 12.97 4.10
CA TYR A 116 -0.35 12.35 4.81
C TYR A 116 -0.51 10.91 4.35
N MET A 117 -0.53 10.01 5.33
CA MET A 117 -0.62 8.58 5.12
C MET A 117 -1.88 8.03 5.78
N TRP A 118 -2.63 7.19 5.08
CA TRP A 118 -3.78 6.50 5.65
C TRP A 118 -3.35 5.39 6.63
N PHE A 119 -4.02 5.35 7.77
CA PHE A 119 -3.95 4.28 8.77
C PHE A 119 -5.34 3.71 8.95
N VAL A 120 -5.49 2.39 8.81
CA VAL A 120 -6.76 1.67 8.91
C VAL A 120 -6.58 0.45 9.81
N PHE A 121 -7.44 0.35 10.82
CA PHE A 121 -7.42 -0.69 11.84
C PHE A 121 -8.75 -1.40 11.86
N PHE A 122 -8.73 -2.72 11.75
CA PHE A 122 -9.91 -3.57 11.95
C PHE A 122 -9.80 -4.30 13.28
N PHE A 123 -10.88 -4.29 14.06
CA PHE A 123 -10.95 -4.89 15.39
C PHE A 123 -11.82 -6.13 15.39
N GLU A 124 -11.54 -7.06 16.31
CA GLU A 124 -12.32 -8.30 16.47
C GLU A 124 -13.77 -8.00 16.90
N THR A 125 -13.95 -6.97 17.72
CA THR A 125 -15.24 -6.48 18.21
C THR A 125 -15.37 -4.96 17.96
N ALA A 126 -16.60 -4.46 17.98
CA ALA A 126 -16.84 -3.02 17.84
C ALA A 126 -16.29 -2.27 19.05
N LEU A 127 -15.59 -1.15 18.81
CA LEU A 127 -15.07 -0.31 19.89
C LEU A 127 -16.21 0.36 20.66
N ASN A 128 -16.22 0.21 21.98
CA ASN A 128 -17.06 1.03 22.83
C ASN A 128 -16.45 2.43 23.05
N THR A 129 -17.20 3.34 23.70
CA THR A 129 -16.77 4.72 23.93
C THR A 129 -15.43 4.82 24.67
N GLU A 130 -15.23 4.01 25.71
CA GLU A 130 -13.99 4.01 26.49
C GLU A 130 -12.79 3.56 25.65
N GLN A 131 -12.96 2.47 24.88
CA GLN A 131 -11.93 1.95 23.98
C GLN A 131 -11.57 2.94 22.87
N LYS A 132 -12.53 3.73 22.37
CA LYS A 132 -12.23 4.81 21.42
C LYS A 132 -11.37 5.90 22.04
N ILE A 133 -11.73 6.36 23.24
CA ILE A 133 -10.93 7.36 23.97
C ILE A 133 -9.51 6.86 24.18
N ILE A 134 -9.34 5.58 24.55
CA ILE A 134 -8.02 4.97 24.71
C ILE A 134 -7.29 4.88 23.37
N PHE A 135 -7.96 4.44 22.30
CA PHE A 135 -7.38 4.35 20.95
C PHE A 135 -6.90 5.72 20.45
N GLU A 136 -7.72 6.75 20.58
CA GLU A 136 -7.39 8.11 20.20
C GLU A 136 -6.19 8.63 21.00
N LYS A 137 -6.19 8.41 22.32
CA LYS A 137 -5.11 8.86 23.18
C LYS A 137 -3.78 8.14 22.92
N GLU A 138 -3.82 6.82 22.75
CA GLU A 138 -2.62 5.98 22.69
C GLU A 138 -2.07 5.81 21.28
N ILE A 139 -2.94 5.57 20.30
CA ILE A 139 -2.58 5.28 18.91
C ILE A 139 -2.57 6.56 18.09
N VAL A 140 -3.70 7.26 17.99
CA VAL A 140 -3.78 8.49 17.19
C VAL A 140 -2.83 9.55 17.75
N GLY A 141 -2.86 9.76 19.06
CA GLY A 141 -1.95 10.68 19.75
C GLY A 141 -0.48 10.29 19.64
N PHE A 142 -0.13 9.02 19.41
CA PHE A 142 1.26 8.67 19.08
C PHE A 142 1.67 9.29 17.74
N PHE A 143 0.85 9.15 16.69
CA PHE A 143 1.15 9.69 15.37
C PHE A 143 1.19 11.22 15.32
N GLU A 144 0.39 11.90 16.16
CA GLU A 144 0.49 13.36 16.38
C GLU A 144 1.84 13.82 16.93
N ARG A 145 2.56 12.94 17.64
CA ARG A 145 3.79 13.25 18.36
C ARG A 145 5.04 12.66 17.72
N VAL A 146 4.92 11.96 16.59
CA VAL A 146 6.09 11.43 15.86
C VAL A 146 7.04 12.58 15.54
N GLU A 147 8.32 12.41 15.85
CA GLU A 147 9.35 13.41 15.61
C GLU A 147 9.54 13.63 14.10
N MET A 148 9.64 14.90 13.70
CA MET A 148 9.83 15.29 12.31
C MET A 148 11.30 15.64 12.05
N PRO A 149 11.83 15.37 10.85
CA PRO A 149 13.15 15.84 10.45
C PRO A 149 13.30 17.35 10.66
N ARG A 150 14.50 17.78 11.08
CA ARG A 150 14.79 19.20 11.32
C ARG A 150 14.65 20.01 10.03
N GLY A 151 14.08 21.21 10.14
CA GLY A 151 13.94 22.14 9.01
C GLY A 151 12.66 21.95 8.19
N ILE A 152 11.78 21.05 8.60
CA ILE A 152 10.48 20.82 7.96
C ILE A 152 9.40 21.65 8.66
N GLU A 153 8.57 22.32 7.87
CA GLU A 153 7.32 22.91 8.35
C GLU A 153 6.30 21.80 8.66
N VAL A 154 5.92 21.68 9.93
CA VAL A 154 4.96 20.69 10.39
C VAL A 154 3.56 21.33 10.40
N PRO A 155 2.57 20.76 9.70
CA PRO A 155 1.22 21.29 9.75
C PRO A 155 0.67 21.20 11.17
N LEU A 156 -0.12 22.21 11.57
CA LEU A 156 -0.81 22.22 12.86
C LEU A 156 -1.75 21.02 13.00
N ASP A 157 -2.41 20.65 11.90
CA ASP A 157 -3.30 19.52 11.83
C ASP A 157 -2.57 18.27 11.32
N ARG A 158 -2.01 17.50 12.25
CA ARG A 158 -1.25 16.29 11.91
C ARG A 158 -2.12 15.06 11.66
N ILE A 159 -3.39 15.09 12.07
CA ILE A 159 -4.33 13.97 11.97
C ILE A 159 -5.59 14.42 11.27
N LYS A 160 -5.88 13.83 10.11
CA LYS A 160 -7.10 14.12 9.34
C LYS A 160 -8.03 12.94 9.30
N ASP A 161 -9.30 13.23 9.05
CA ASP A 161 -10.32 12.24 8.68
C ASP A 161 -10.44 11.05 9.65
N LEU A 162 -10.26 11.29 10.95
CA LEU A 162 -10.50 10.26 11.97
C LEU A 162 -11.97 9.83 11.95
N ASN A 163 -12.21 8.55 11.65
CA ASN A 163 -13.55 8.00 11.51
C ASN A 163 -13.63 6.54 11.98
N TYR A 164 -14.86 6.07 12.25
CA TYR A 164 -15.15 4.73 12.77
C TYR A 164 -16.17 3.96 11.90
N PRO A 165 -15.80 3.54 10.68
CA PRO A 165 -16.71 2.81 9.78
C PRO A 165 -17.00 1.38 10.28
N TYR A 166 -17.82 0.64 9.52
CA TYR A 166 -18.20 -0.75 9.81
C TYR A 166 -18.80 -0.97 11.20
N SER A 167 -19.73 -0.10 11.61
CA SER A 167 -20.33 -0.15 12.95
C SER A 167 -19.27 -0.15 14.05
N GLN A 168 -18.23 0.68 13.91
CA GLN A 168 -17.16 0.86 14.89
C GLN A 168 -16.21 -0.34 15.05
N ARG A 169 -16.27 -1.32 14.12
CA ARG A 169 -15.27 -2.40 14.00
C ARG A 169 -14.03 -1.98 13.21
N CYS A 170 -14.04 -0.76 12.68
CA CYS A 170 -12.92 -0.18 11.99
C CYS A 170 -12.64 1.22 12.55
N ALA A 171 -11.38 1.60 12.64
CA ALA A 171 -10.94 2.98 12.83
C ALA A 171 -10.00 3.35 11.69
N GLU A 172 -10.14 4.54 11.15
CA GLU A 172 -9.29 5.05 10.08
C GLU A 172 -8.97 6.52 10.30
N PHE A 173 -7.77 6.95 9.92
CA PHE A 173 -7.35 8.35 9.91
C PHE A 173 -6.15 8.53 8.96
N GLN A 174 -5.87 9.78 8.58
CA GLN A 174 -4.61 10.14 7.94
C GLN A 174 -3.66 10.74 8.96
N ALA A 175 -2.38 10.40 8.92
CA ALA A 175 -1.34 11.04 9.72
C ALA A 175 -0.24 11.61 8.85
N TYR A 176 0.21 12.82 9.18
CA TYR A 176 1.37 13.44 8.54
C TYR A 176 2.66 12.83 9.10
N LEU A 177 3.41 12.11 8.28
CA LEU A 177 4.57 11.31 8.68
C LEU A 177 5.72 11.39 7.68
N PRO A 178 6.98 11.26 8.16
CA PRO A 178 8.11 11.17 7.26
C PRO A 178 8.10 9.85 6.50
N ILE A 179 8.31 9.92 5.18
CA ILE A 179 8.58 8.77 4.33
C ILE A 179 9.95 8.20 4.75
N PRO A 180 10.06 6.89 5.01
CA PRO A 180 11.26 6.33 5.65
C PRO A 180 12.44 6.25 4.67
N LEU A 181 13.17 7.36 4.53
CA LEU A 181 14.54 7.37 4.05
C LEU A 181 15.45 7.59 5.26
N GLY A 182 15.82 6.49 5.93
CA GLY A 182 16.87 6.50 6.98
C GLY A 182 16.41 6.63 8.44
N GLY A 183 15.11 6.51 8.75
CA GLY A 183 14.61 6.58 10.12
C GLY A 183 13.36 5.73 10.36
N GLU A 184 13.54 4.45 10.64
CA GLU A 184 12.43 3.50 10.91
C GLU A 184 11.97 3.48 12.37
N ARG A 185 12.57 4.29 13.25
CA ARG A 185 12.33 4.21 14.71
C ARG A 185 10.86 4.35 15.07
N TRP A 186 10.16 5.31 14.45
CA TRP A 186 8.74 5.51 14.71
C TRP A 186 7.89 4.31 14.25
N ILE A 187 8.33 3.55 13.24
CA ILE A 187 7.65 2.32 12.79
C ILE A 187 7.71 1.30 13.93
N TYR A 188 8.89 1.04 14.49
CA TYR A 188 9.04 0.11 15.63
C TYR A 188 8.27 0.58 16.87
N ASP A 189 8.32 1.87 17.19
CA ASP A 189 7.60 2.44 18.34
C ASP A 189 6.08 2.36 18.14
N SER A 190 5.60 2.58 16.90
CA SER A 190 4.18 2.43 16.55
C SER A 190 3.74 0.97 16.72
N MET A 191 4.54 0.01 16.26
CA MET A 191 4.25 -1.41 16.43
C MET A 191 4.16 -1.80 17.90
N ALA A 192 5.05 -1.29 18.75
CA ALA A 192 4.99 -1.52 20.19
C ALA A 192 3.69 -0.97 20.81
N LYS A 193 3.25 0.23 20.41
CA LYS A 193 1.98 0.83 20.84
C LYS A 193 0.78 -0.01 20.39
N LEU A 194 0.78 -0.45 19.13
CA LEU A 194 -0.27 -1.29 18.57
C LEU A 194 -0.37 -2.63 19.29
N LEU A 195 0.76 -3.27 19.56
CA LEU A 195 0.80 -4.53 20.32
C LEU A 195 0.31 -4.36 21.75
N ASN A 196 0.64 -3.24 22.41
CA ASN A 196 0.13 -2.92 23.74
C ASN A 196 -1.40 -2.74 23.73
N PHE A 197 -1.92 -1.96 22.78
CA PHE A 197 -3.35 -1.74 22.64
C PHE A 197 -4.11 -3.03 22.33
N HIS A 198 -3.60 -3.83 21.39
CA HIS A 198 -4.15 -5.13 21.02
C HIS A 198 -4.28 -6.07 22.23
N LYS A 199 -3.24 -6.14 23.07
CA LYS A 199 -3.20 -7.04 24.24
C LYS A 199 -4.11 -6.58 25.39
N ASN A 200 -4.20 -5.28 25.63
CA ASN A 200 -4.81 -4.76 26.85
C ASN A 200 -6.24 -4.24 26.67
N HIS A 201 -6.69 -3.97 25.44
CA HIS A 201 -7.97 -3.28 25.23
C HIS A 201 -8.90 -4.02 24.27
N VAL A 202 -8.46 -4.23 23.04
CA VAL A 202 -9.28 -4.89 22.00
C VAL A 202 -8.38 -5.47 20.92
N PRO A 203 -8.55 -6.74 20.55
CA PRO A 203 -7.75 -7.36 19.51
C PRO A 203 -7.92 -6.67 18.15
N ILE A 204 -6.79 -6.24 17.59
CA ILE A 204 -6.67 -5.78 16.19
C ILE A 204 -6.55 -7.03 15.29
N VAL A 205 -7.50 -7.22 14.39
CA VAL A 205 -7.54 -8.31 13.40
C VAL A 205 -6.63 -8.01 12.22
N SER A 206 -6.60 -6.76 11.78
CA SER A 206 -5.62 -6.30 10.78
C SER A 206 -5.34 -4.81 10.90
N PHE A 207 -4.17 -4.42 10.40
CA PHE A 207 -3.73 -3.05 10.33
C PHE A 207 -3.05 -2.78 8.99
N GLN A 208 -3.37 -1.63 8.39
CA GLN A 208 -2.72 -1.10 7.20
C GLN A 208 -2.36 0.37 7.45
N GLY A 209 -1.09 0.75 7.32
CA GLY A 209 -0.70 2.15 7.55
C GLY A 209 0.77 2.49 7.30
N VAL A 210 1.51 1.58 6.67
CA VAL A 210 2.88 1.83 6.21
C VAL A 210 2.77 1.98 4.70
N PRO A 211 3.53 2.88 4.04
CA PRO A 211 3.53 2.90 2.58
C PRO A 211 3.82 1.48 2.15
N ILE A 212 2.96 0.95 1.30
CA ILE A 212 3.15 -0.38 0.77
C ILE A 212 4.49 -0.30 0.06
N ARG A 213 5.53 -0.85 0.69
CA ARG A 213 6.86 -1.03 0.11
C ARG A 213 6.69 -2.03 -1.03
N ASN A 214 6.15 -1.53 -2.13
CA ASN A 214 6.15 -2.08 -3.48
C ASN A 214 6.21 -0.93 -4.51
N ILE A 215 6.28 0.35 -4.10
CA ILE A 215 6.65 1.42 -5.04
C ILE A 215 8.15 1.35 -5.36
N LEU A 216 8.99 0.82 -4.45
CA LEU A 216 10.43 0.64 -4.68
C LEU A 216 10.77 -0.85 -4.90
N PRO A 217 11.15 -1.29 -6.12
CA PRO A 217 11.78 -2.59 -6.29
C PRO A 217 13.11 -2.61 -5.55
N GLY A 218 13.22 -3.55 -4.60
CA GLY A 218 14.46 -4.09 -4.03
C GLY A 218 15.67 -3.17 -4.07
N ILE A 219 15.84 -2.36 -3.03
CA ILE A 219 17.19 -2.24 -2.47
C ILE A 219 17.35 -3.52 -1.65
N ASP A 220 17.74 -4.60 -2.34
CA ASP A 220 18.43 -5.67 -1.65
C ASP A 220 19.70 -5.02 -1.11
N SER A 221 19.78 -4.91 0.22
CA SER A 221 21.00 -4.53 0.93
C SER A 221 22.10 -5.50 0.51
N GLU A 222 23.10 -4.99 -0.20
CA GLU A 222 24.46 -5.56 -0.16
C GLU A 222 24.99 -5.57 1.28
#